data_AF-A0A2D0NHW4-F1
#
_entry.id   AF-A0A2D0NHW4-F1
#
_cell.length_a   1.000
_cell.length_b   1.000
_cell.length_c   1.000
_cell.angle_alpha   90.00
_cell.angle_beta   90.00
_cell.angle_gamma   90.00
#
_symmetry.space_group_name_H-M   'P 1'
#
loop_
_entity.id
_entity.type
_entity.pdbx_description
1 polymer ?
#
loop_
_entity_poly.entity_id
_entity_poly.type
_entity_poly.pdbx_seq_one_letter_code
_entity_poly.pdbx_strand_id
1 'polypeptide(L)'
;MVPMVEAASLSRPARRGIQYLLSEGVQEMEAKVRDFMKLLQVDKRIGAADAQKAYTLLKLQFNWLLDSLDIFADVLSLRSEHHTGTWLAGMDVLAEDTLLLKGSYFKAPPLVTYLDRGHGAAIRRARTRLPGGKSNPVAVIRVPRERMISTGIASSLVHEVGHQGASLLGLIPSMRKVIQERVKMEPESATLWNWFDRWISEILSDFWSVAMIGIGSTTGLMNVVSVPSYFVFRLKPDDPHPPPWIRLRLSIAFGAVLFPDQQWERLRQLWDRLYPIKLAGPEKSRIFQHLDQLVPEFADLLVNHRPPSLKGKMLREVFPVEYRQPKRLRQLYQQWVKNPRDMKRYRPSIVFAAIGQARADQVISPRRENRHLRNMLTYWALKRVL
;
A
#
# COMPACT_ATOMS: atom_id res chain seq x y z
N MET A 1 3.75 7.61 -31.80
CA MET A 1 3.52 6.40 -30.99
C MET A 1 4.89 5.84 -30.67
N VAL A 2 5.39 6.02 -29.44
CA VAL A 2 6.71 5.48 -29.07
C VAL A 2 6.60 3.96 -29.09
N PRO A 3 7.51 3.21 -29.74
CA PRO A 3 7.43 1.75 -29.79
C PRO A 3 7.64 1.21 -28.37
N MET A 4 6.54 0.93 -27.69
CA MET A 4 6.52 0.26 -26.40
C MET A 4 6.75 -1.22 -26.65
N VAL A 5 7.73 -1.82 -25.99
CA VAL A 5 7.84 -3.29 -25.94
C VAL A 5 6.52 -3.81 -25.42
N GLU A 6 5.84 -4.71 -26.15
CA GLU A 6 4.48 -5.15 -25.80
C GLU A 6 4.36 -5.60 -24.33
N ALA A 7 5.40 -6.23 -23.80
CA ALA A 7 5.54 -6.67 -22.41
C ALA A 7 5.45 -5.52 -21.37
N ALA A 8 5.75 -4.28 -21.74
CA ALA A 8 5.65 -3.11 -20.87
C ALA A 8 4.26 -2.45 -20.90
N SER A 9 3.30 -3.01 -21.64
CA SER A 9 1.99 -2.39 -21.83
C SER A 9 1.10 -2.40 -20.59
N LEU A 10 0.32 -1.33 -20.44
CA LEU A 10 -0.77 -1.26 -19.47
C LEU A 10 -1.86 -2.28 -19.82
N SER A 11 -2.54 -2.83 -18.80
CA SER A 11 -3.69 -3.68 -19.03
C SER A 11 -4.81 -2.96 -19.78
N ARG A 12 -5.61 -3.72 -20.55
CA ARG A 12 -6.76 -3.18 -21.28
C ARG A 12 -7.75 -2.42 -20.38
N PRO A 13 -8.10 -2.89 -19.17
CA PRO A 13 -8.96 -2.12 -18.26
C PRO A 13 -8.32 -0.81 -17.79
N ALA A 14 -7.02 -0.81 -17.47
CA ALA A 14 -6.31 0.41 -17.08
C ALA A 14 -6.30 1.43 -18.22
N ARG A 15 -5.94 1.01 -19.44
CA ARG A 15 -5.90 1.87 -20.62
C ARG A 15 -7.25 2.50 -20.93
N ARG A 16 -8.33 1.69 -20.91
CA ARG A 16 -9.70 2.19 -21.09
C ARG A 16 -10.12 3.16 -19.99
N GLY A 17 -9.79 2.86 -18.74
CA GLY A 17 -10.08 3.74 -17.61
C GLY A 17 -9.39 5.10 -17.72
N ILE A 18 -8.12 5.12 -18.13
CA ILE A 18 -7.35 6.36 -18.37
C ILE A 18 -7.95 7.15 -19.53
N GLN A 19 -8.19 6.50 -20.68
CA GLN A 19 -8.77 7.15 -21.85
C GLN A 19 -10.13 7.78 -21.54
N TYR A 20 -11.01 7.01 -20.90
CA TYR A 20 -12.33 7.50 -20.49
C TYR A 20 -12.22 8.71 -19.56
N LEU A 21 -11.33 8.66 -18.56
CA LEU A 21 -11.17 9.77 -17.63
C LEU A 21 -10.69 11.05 -18.34
N LEU A 22 -9.74 10.93 -19.26
CA LEU A 22 -9.19 12.08 -19.98
C LEU A 22 -10.18 12.64 -21.01
N SER A 23 -10.82 11.79 -21.83
CA SER A 23 -11.76 12.25 -22.86
C SER A 23 -13.01 12.89 -22.25
N GLU A 24 -13.65 12.21 -21.30
CA GLU A 24 -14.85 12.71 -20.63
C GLU A 24 -14.52 13.88 -19.70
N GLY A 25 -13.36 13.82 -19.04
CA GLY A 25 -12.92 14.88 -18.14
C GLY A 25 -12.71 16.21 -18.86
N VAL A 26 -12.09 16.19 -20.04
CA VAL A 26 -11.89 17.39 -20.88
C VAL A 26 -13.23 17.93 -21.38
N GLN A 27 -14.08 17.09 -21.97
CA GLN A 27 -15.39 17.52 -22.49
C GLN A 27 -16.29 18.12 -21.41
N GLU A 28 -16.33 17.50 -20.23
CA GLU A 28 -17.08 18.02 -19.08
C GLU A 28 -16.50 19.33 -18.56
N MET A 29 -15.18 19.44 -18.46
CA MET A 29 -14.51 20.66 -18.02
C MET A 29 -14.84 21.83 -18.95
N GLU A 30 -14.76 21.61 -20.26
CA GLU A 30 -15.16 22.62 -21.24
C GLU A 30 -16.62 23.03 -21.09
N ALA A 31 -17.54 22.08 -20.87
CA ALA A 31 -18.95 22.38 -20.65
C ALA A 31 -19.14 23.25 -19.40
N LYS A 32 -18.51 22.88 -18.28
CA LYS A 32 -18.57 23.64 -17.03
C LYS A 32 -17.97 25.05 -17.15
N VAL A 33 -16.87 25.20 -17.88
CA VAL A 33 -16.28 26.52 -18.17
C VAL A 33 -17.25 27.35 -19.02
N ARG A 34 -17.84 26.78 -20.07
CA ARG A 34 -18.84 27.49 -20.91
C ARG A 34 -20.06 27.91 -20.09
N ASP A 35 -20.58 27.04 -19.24
CA ASP A 35 -21.74 27.34 -18.39
C ASP A 35 -21.42 28.42 -17.35
N PHE A 36 -20.24 28.37 -16.75
CA PHE A 36 -19.77 29.42 -15.84
C PHE A 36 -19.59 30.77 -16.55
N MET A 37 -19.04 30.78 -17.77
CA MET A 37 -18.92 32.02 -18.56
C MET A 37 -20.29 32.59 -18.94
N LYS A 38 -21.24 31.74 -19.34
CA LYS A 38 -22.64 32.16 -19.59
C LYS A 38 -23.28 32.75 -18.34
N LEU A 39 -23.10 32.11 -17.18
CA LEU A 39 -23.60 32.60 -15.90
C LEU A 39 -23.10 34.03 -15.60
N LEU A 40 -21.81 34.29 -15.82
CA LEU A 40 -21.22 35.61 -15.62
C LEU A 40 -21.68 36.67 -16.64
N GLN A 41 -21.98 36.25 -17.88
CA GLN A 41 -22.40 37.17 -18.96
C GLN A 41 -23.90 37.50 -18.93
N VAL A 42 -24.74 36.54 -18.55
CA VAL A 42 -26.21 36.63 -18.65
C VAL A 42 -26.84 37.04 -17.32
N ASP A 43 -26.30 36.60 -16.18
CA ASP A 43 -26.90 36.81 -14.87
C ASP A 43 -26.12 37.83 -14.03
N LYS A 44 -26.46 39.12 -14.20
CA LYS A 44 -25.91 40.22 -13.40
C LYS A 44 -26.25 40.14 -11.91
N ARG A 45 -26.97 39.12 -11.45
CA ARG A 45 -27.42 38.94 -10.06
C ARG A 45 -26.60 37.95 -9.25
N ILE A 46 -25.63 37.24 -9.85
CA ILE A 46 -24.73 36.40 -9.05
C ILE A 46 -23.85 37.29 -8.17
N GLY A 47 -23.96 37.12 -6.85
CA GLY A 47 -23.10 37.82 -5.91
C GLY A 47 -21.64 37.42 -6.12
N ALA A 48 -20.72 38.37 -5.93
CA ALA A 48 -19.29 38.12 -6.11
C ALA A 48 -18.78 36.91 -5.29
N ALA A 49 -19.34 36.69 -4.10
CA ALA A 49 -19.02 35.55 -3.25
C ALA A 49 -19.42 34.20 -3.89
N ASP A 50 -20.61 34.12 -4.49
CA ASP A 50 -21.09 32.90 -5.15
C ASP A 50 -20.33 32.63 -6.46
N ALA A 51 -20.03 33.69 -7.21
CA ALA A 51 -19.19 33.60 -8.40
C ALA A 51 -17.77 33.09 -8.05
N GLN A 52 -17.17 33.62 -6.98
CA GLN A 52 -15.86 33.19 -6.48
C GLN A 52 -15.88 31.72 -6.01
N LYS A 53 -16.94 31.30 -5.33
CA LYS A 53 -17.12 29.90 -4.90
C LYS A 53 -17.21 28.95 -6.10
N ALA A 54 -18.03 29.29 -7.09
CA ALA A 54 -18.17 28.51 -8.32
C ALA A 54 -16.84 28.43 -9.10
N TYR A 55 -16.14 29.56 -9.26
CA TYR A 55 -14.82 29.61 -9.87
C TYR A 55 -13.80 28.75 -9.13
N THR A 56 -13.78 28.80 -7.79
CA THR A 56 -12.86 28.02 -6.98
C THR A 56 -13.09 26.51 -7.17
N LEU A 57 -14.34 26.06 -7.20
CA LEU A 57 -14.68 24.66 -7.48
C LEU A 57 -14.23 24.24 -8.89
N LEU A 58 -14.43 25.09 -9.89
CA LEU A 58 -14.00 24.86 -11.26
C LEU A 58 -12.47 24.75 -11.35
N LYS A 59 -11.75 25.69 -10.72
CA LYS A 59 -10.28 25.69 -10.65
C LYS A 59 -9.74 24.42 -9.97
N LEU A 60 -10.35 23.98 -8.88
CA LEU A 60 -9.97 22.74 -8.19
C LEU A 60 -10.15 21.52 -9.10
N GLN A 61 -11.27 21.44 -9.84
CA GLN A 61 -11.52 20.36 -10.80
C GLN A 61 -10.56 20.41 -11.99
N PHE A 62 -10.22 21.60 -12.48
CA PHE A 62 -9.27 21.81 -13.58
C PHE A 62 -7.85 21.37 -13.19
N ASN A 63 -7.33 21.86 -12.06
CA ASN A 63 -6.02 21.47 -11.56
C ASN A 63 -5.94 19.96 -11.35
N TRP A 64 -7.01 19.36 -10.81
CA TRP A 64 -7.07 17.91 -10.64
C TRP A 64 -7.00 17.13 -11.96
N LEU A 65 -7.64 17.64 -13.02
CA LEU A 65 -7.59 17.02 -14.35
C LEU A 65 -6.19 17.14 -14.95
N LEU A 66 -5.52 18.29 -14.80
CA LEU A 66 -4.13 18.49 -15.18
C LEU A 66 -3.18 17.54 -14.43
N ASP A 67 -3.27 17.48 -13.10
CA ASP A 67 -2.46 16.56 -12.29
C ASP A 67 -2.67 15.10 -12.73
N SER A 68 -3.89 14.74 -13.14
CA SER A 68 -4.20 13.41 -13.64
C SER A 68 -3.51 13.15 -14.98
N LEU A 69 -3.59 14.13 -15.90
CA LEU A 69 -2.94 14.05 -17.21
C LEU A 69 -1.42 13.88 -17.05
N ASP A 70 -0.79 14.68 -16.21
CA ASP A 70 0.66 14.64 -15.98
C ASP A 70 1.08 13.28 -15.41
N ILE A 71 0.38 12.78 -14.39
CA ILE A 71 0.63 11.44 -13.83
C ILE A 71 0.50 10.35 -14.90
N PHE A 72 -0.51 10.41 -15.77
CA PHE A 72 -0.66 9.41 -16.83
C PHE A 72 0.36 9.57 -17.94
N ALA A 73 0.83 10.79 -18.23
CA ALA A 73 1.94 11.03 -19.14
C ALA A 73 3.22 10.41 -18.60
N ASP A 74 3.52 10.56 -17.29
CA ASP A 74 4.66 9.92 -16.64
C ASP A 74 4.55 8.40 -16.67
N VAL A 75 3.38 7.86 -16.31
CA VAL A 75 3.08 6.43 -16.41
C VAL A 75 3.41 5.92 -17.81
N LEU A 76 2.90 6.56 -18.87
CA LEU A 76 3.10 6.10 -20.25
C LEU A 76 4.54 6.27 -20.72
N SER A 77 5.20 7.35 -20.34
CA SER A 77 6.58 7.65 -20.74
C SER A 77 7.55 6.62 -20.15
N LEU A 78 7.41 6.31 -18.86
CA LEU A 78 8.26 5.32 -18.18
C LEU A 78 8.07 3.89 -18.70
N ARG A 79 6.92 3.57 -19.29
CA ARG A 79 6.67 2.26 -19.93
C ARG A 79 7.49 2.09 -21.21
N SER A 80 7.94 3.20 -21.78
CA SER A 80 8.80 3.22 -22.97
C SER A 80 10.28 3.16 -22.62
N GLU A 81 10.68 3.29 -21.34
CA GLU A 81 12.07 3.10 -20.91
C GLU A 81 12.49 1.62 -20.99
N HIS A 82 13.64 1.37 -21.61
CA HIS A 82 14.20 0.03 -21.79
C HIS A 82 14.42 -0.69 -20.45
N HIS A 83 13.94 -1.94 -20.35
CA HIS A 83 13.84 -2.78 -19.13
C HIS A 83 12.95 -2.25 -18.00
N THR A 84 12.99 -0.96 -17.67
CA THR A 84 12.20 -0.34 -16.62
C THR A 84 10.70 -0.54 -16.85
N GLY A 85 10.23 -0.29 -18.07
CA GLY A 85 8.80 -0.44 -18.41
C GLY A 85 8.29 -1.87 -18.18
N THR A 86 9.11 -2.88 -18.49
CA THR A 86 8.78 -4.29 -18.28
C THR A 86 8.73 -4.64 -16.79
N TRP A 87 9.66 -4.13 -15.97
CA TRP A 87 9.61 -4.38 -14.52
C TRP A 87 8.39 -3.73 -13.88
N LEU A 88 8.04 -2.50 -14.26
CA LEU A 88 6.81 -1.86 -13.81
C LEU A 88 5.59 -2.68 -14.23
N ALA A 89 5.57 -3.29 -15.41
CA ALA A 89 4.44 -4.10 -15.85
C ALA A 89 4.32 -5.38 -15.00
N GLY A 90 5.45 -5.99 -14.63
CA GLY A 90 5.49 -7.07 -13.65
C GLY A 90 5.03 -6.63 -12.25
N MET A 91 5.31 -5.40 -11.84
CA MET A 91 4.84 -4.85 -10.57
C MET A 91 3.34 -4.60 -10.57
N ASP A 92 2.74 -4.20 -11.69
CA ASP A 92 1.28 -4.12 -11.82
C ASP A 92 0.66 -5.49 -11.54
N VAL A 93 1.25 -6.57 -12.09
CA VAL A 93 0.78 -7.94 -11.86
C VAL A 93 0.93 -8.33 -10.38
N LEU A 94 2.02 -7.94 -9.72
CA LEU A 94 2.15 -8.13 -8.27
C LEU A 94 1.08 -7.36 -7.49
N ALA A 95 0.83 -6.10 -7.85
CA ALA A 95 -0.15 -5.27 -7.17
C ALA A 95 -1.58 -5.82 -7.32
N GLU A 96 -1.93 -6.28 -8.53
CA GLU A 96 -3.19 -6.97 -8.81
C GLU A 96 -3.28 -8.26 -7.98
N ASP A 97 -2.20 -9.03 -7.93
CA ASP A 97 -2.13 -10.28 -7.17
C ASP A 97 -2.33 -10.10 -5.67
N THR A 98 -1.78 -9.04 -5.08
CA THR A 98 -1.90 -8.74 -3.65
C THR A 98 -3.18 -8.02 -3.27
N LEU A 99 -3.99 -7.58 -4.23
CA LEU A 99 -5.35 -7.12 -3.96
C LEU A 99 -6.37 -8.28 -3.93
N LEU A 100 -6.01 -9.44 -4.48
CA LEU A 100 -6.89 -10.61 -4.54
C LEU A 100 -6.94 -11.35 -3.19
N LEU A 101 -8.15 -11.42 -2.63
CA LEU A 101 -8.48 -12.16 -1.41
C LEU A 101 -9.13 -13.51 -1.73
N LYS A 102 -9.19 -14.39 -0.73
CA LYS A 102 -9.98 -15.63 -0.80
C LYS A 102 -11.47 -15.29 -0.78
N GLY A 103 -12.12 -15.31 -1.93
CA GLY A 103 -13.55 -14.97 -2.10
C GLY A 103 -13.76 -13.67 -2.88
N SER A 104 -15.02 -13.33 -3.14
CA SER A 104 -15.39 -12.19 -3.98
C SER A 104 -16.12 -11.12 -3.16
N TYR A 105 -15.36 -10.33 -2.42
CA TYR A 105 -15.90 -9.27 -1.54
C TYR A 105 -16.06 -7.91 -2.25
N PHE A 106 -15.30 -7.69 -3.32
CA PHE A 106 -15.37 -6.47 -4.12
C PHE A 106 -14.87 -6.74 -5.55
N LYS A 107 -15.23 -5.85 -6.47
CA LYS A 107 -14.63 -5.81 -7.81
C LYS A 107 -13.33 -5.00 -7.76
N ALA A 108 -12.19 -5.64 -7.98
CA ALA A 108 -10.89 -4.98 -8.00
C ALA A 108 -10.82 -3.91 -9.12
N PRO A 109 -10.35 -2.68 -8.84
CA PRO A 109 -10.01 -1.72 -9.88
C PRO A 109 -8.72 -2.12 -10.59
N PRO A 110 -8.48 -1.65 -11.83
CA PRO A 110 -7.15 -1.74 -12.43
C PRO A 110 -6.12 -0.96 -11.60
N LEU A 111 -4.92 -1.52 -11.49
CA LEU A 111 -3.78 -0.95 -10.77
C LEU A 111 -2.63 -0.71 -11.73
N VAL A 112 -1.97 0.43 -11.58
CA VAL A 112 -0.84 0.84 -12.43
C VAL A 112 0.27 1.41 -11.57
N THR A 113 1.48 0.94 -11.77
CA THR A 113 2.69 1.44 -11.13
C THR A 113 3.41 2.48 -11.98
N TYR A 114 4.15 3.39 -11.36
CA TYR A 114 5.09 4.27 -12.05
C TYR A 114 6.23 4.64 -11.12
N LEU A 115 7.32 5.17 -11.68
CA LEU A 115 8.47 5.61 -10.91
C LEU A 115 8.41 7.11 -10.66
N ASP A 116 8.87 7.53 -9.49
CA ASP A 116 9.12 8.92 -9.17
C ASP A 116 10.41 9.03 -8.35
N ARG A 117 10.98 10.23 -8.30
CA ARG A 117 12.07 10.57 -7.38
C ARG A 117 11.45 11.09 -6.09
N GLY A 118 11.67 10.42 -4.96
CA GLY A 118 11.13 10.87 -3.69
C GLY A 118 11.32 9.88 -2.55
N HIS A 119 10.95 10.30 -1.34
CA HIS A 119 11.28 9.59 -0.10
C HIS A 119 10.49 8.29 0.16
N GLY A 120 9.44 7.99 -0.61
CA GLY A 120 8.59 6.82 -0.37
C GLY A 120 7.54 6.55 -1.46
N ALA A 121 7.00 5.33 -1.44
CA ALA A 121 5.87 4.94 -2.26
C ALA A 121 4.61 5.74 -1.86
N ALA A 122 3.64 5.82 -2.77
CA ALA A 122 2.36 6.45 -2.49
C ALA A 122 1.30 5.94 -3.45
N ILE A 123 0.05 5.87 -3.02
CA ILE A 123 -1.08 5.48 -3.87
C ILE A 123 -2.11 6.59 -4.05
N ARG A 124 -2.43 6.85 -5.30
CA ARG A 124 -3.67 7.50 -5.70
C ARG A 124 -4.73 6.44 -5.93
N ARG A 125 -5.52 6.17 -4.89
CA ARG A 125 -6.56 5.12 -4.90
C ARG A 125 -7.59 5.33 -6.02
N ALA A 126 -8.10 4.22 -6.54
CA ALA A 126 -9.33 4.21 -7.33
C ALA A 126 -10.55 4.37 -6.42
N ARG A 127 -11.64 4.88 -6.98
CA ARG A 127 -12.93 5.08 -6.29
C ARG A 127 -12.91 6.01 -5.09
N THR A 128 -11.89 6.86 -5.00
CA THR A 128 -11.93 8.06 -4.17
C THR A 128 -12.84 9.09 -4.83
N ARG A 129 -13.73 9.71 -4.04
CA ARG A 129 -14.56 10.82 -4.52
C ARG A 129 -13.66 12.00 -4.90
N LEU A 130 -13.84 12.46 -6.12
CA LEU A 130 -13.14 13.59 -6.71
C LEU A 130 -13.95 14.88 -6.50
N PRO A 131 -13.33 16.07 -6.56
CA PRO A 131 -14.08 17.32 -6.70
C PRO A 131 -15.06 17.20 -7.87
N GLY A 132 -16.36 17.41 -7.61
CA GLY A 132 -17.43 17.17 -8.60
C GLY A 132 -18.06 15.77 -8.59
N GLY A 133 -17.72 14.90 -7.62
CA GLY A 133 -18.44 13.65 -7.34
C GLY A 133 -18.01 12.43 -8.15
N LYS A 134 -17.14 12.59 -9.15
CA LYS A 134 -16.59 11.47 -9.94
C LYS A 134 -15.65 10.59 -9.11
N SER A 135 -15.32 9.42 -9.64
CA SER A 135 -14.45 8.43 -8.98
C SER A 135 -13.26 8.13 -9.89
N ASN A 136 -12.05 8.09 -9.32
CA ASN A 136 -10.85 7.70 -10.05
C ASN A 136 -10.97 6.23 -10.58
N PRO A 137 -10.90 5.97 -11.90
CA PRO A 137 -11.14 4.63 -12.46
C PRO A 137 -9.96 3.67 -12.30
N VAL A 138 -8.74 4.19 -12.11
CA VAL A 138 -7.49 3.41 -12.03
C VAL A 138 -6.72 3.83 -10.79
N ALA A 139 -6.27 2.87 -9.98
CA ALA A 139 -5.39 3.23 -8.87
C ALA A 139 -3.96 3.33 -9.39
N VAL A 140 -3.29 4.44 -9.10
CA VAL A 140 -1.92 4.69 -9.54
C VAL A 140 -1.01 4.60 -8.32
N ILE A 141 0.01 3.75 -8.41
CA ILE A 141 0.95 3.48 -7.33
C ILE A 141 2.34 3.98 -7.74
N ARG A 142 2.85 4.92 -6.97
CA ARG A 142 4.18 5.47 -7.11
C ARG A 142 5.19 4.56 -6.42
N VAL A 143 6.26 4.24 -7.12
CA VAL A 143 7.34 3.37 -6.66
C VAL A 143 8.66 4.14 -6.71
N PRO A 144 9.45 4.22 -5.62
CA PRO A 144 10.70 4.98 -5.62
C PRO A 144 11.75 4.36 -6.55
N ARG A 145 12.34 5.18 -7.43
CA ARG A 145 13.29 4.73 -8.48
C ARG A 145 14.54 4.07 -7.90
N GLU A 146 15.05 4.58 -6.79
CA GLU A 146 16.31 4.16 -6.17
C GLU A 146 16.26 2.79 -5.47
N ARG A 147 15.05 2.28 -5.18
CA ARG A 147 14.88 0.97 -4.53
C ARG A 147 14.28 -0.08 -5.44
N MET A 148 14.10 0.24 -6.74
CA MET A 148 13.14 -0.37 -7.69
C MET A 148 12.99 -1.91 -7.58
N ILE A 149 14.02 -2.66 -7.21
CA ILE A 149 13.90 -4.12 -7.14
C ILE A 149 14.54 -4.68 -5.87
N SER A 150 13.71 -4.95 -4.87
CA SER A 150 14.03 -5.67 -3.64
C SER A 150 12.73 -6.05 -2.90
N THR A 151 12.84 -6.92 -1.90
CA THR A 151 11.79 -7.15 -0.89
C THR A 151 11.33 -5.87 -0.20
N GLY A 152 12.21 -4.87 -0.06
CA GLY A 152 11.86 -3.53 0.42
C GLY A 152 10.78 -2.85 -0.41
N ILE A 153 10.85 -2.96 -1.73
CA ILE A 153 9.81 -2.39 -2.61
C ILE A 153 8.56 -3.23 -2.67
N ALA A 154 8.67 -4.55 -2.57
CA ALA A 154 7.49 -5.38 -2.41
C ALA A 154 6.71 -4.98 -1.15
N SER A 155 7.41 -4.70 -0.04
CA SER A 155 6.78 -4.19 1.18
C SER A 155 6.02 -2.89 0.95
N SER A 156 6.66 -1.86 0.38
CA SER A 156 6.02 -0.56 0.10
C SER A 156 4.90 -0.66 -0.93
N LEU A 157 5.09 -1.37 -2.05
CA LEU A 157 4.05 -1.56 -3.06
C LEU A 157 2.81 -2.27 -2.49
N VAL A 158 3.01 -3.31 -1.69
CA VAL A 158 1.89 -4.06 -1.12
C VAL A 158 1.22 -3.28 0.01
N HIS A 159 1.97 -2.45 0.75
CA HIS A 159 1.40 -1.47 1.69
C HIS A 159 0.46 -0.50 0.96
N GLU A 160 0.90 0.06 -0.17
CA GLU A 160 0.06 0.93 -1.00
C GLU A 160 -1.22 0.23 -1.50
N VAL A 161 -1.10 -1.02 -1.97
CA VAL A 161 -2.26 -1.85 -2.32
C VAL A 161 -3.18 -2.07 -1.11
N GLY A 162 -2.60 -2.19 0.09
CA GLY A 162 -3.33 -2.28 1.36
C GLY A 162 -4.28 -1.11 1.60
N HIS A 163 -3.89 0.13 1.28
CA HIS A 163 -4.80 1.28 1.39
C HIS A 163 -6.01 1.15 0.46
N GLN A 164 -5.81 0.62 -0.75
CA GLN A 164 -6.90 0.36 -1.70
C GLN A 164 -7.82 -0.74 -1.16
N GLY A 165 -7.24 -1.85 -0.70
CA GLY A 165 -7.97 -3.00 -0.17
C GLY A 165 -8.78 -2.66 1.08
N ALA A 166 -8.17 -1.97 2.04
CA ALA A 166 -8.82 -1.51 3.27
C ALA A 166 -9.99 -0.56 2.98
N SER A 167 -9.86 0.29 1.96
CA SER A 167 -10.95 1.17 1.51
C SER A 167 -12.09 0.39 0.88
N LEU A 168 -11.80 -0.58 0.00
CA LEU A 168 -12.82 -1.38 -0.70
C LEU A 168 -13.63 -2.25 0.26
N LEU A 169 -13.02 -2.69 1.35
CA LEU A 169 -13.67 -3.46 2.41
C LEU A 169 -14.30 -2.59 3.51
N GLY A 170 -14.14 -1.25 3.46
CA GLY A 170 -14.64 -0.37 4.52
C GLY A 170 -13.99 -0.65 5.89
N LEU A 171 -12.74 -1.11 5.92
CA LEU A 171 -12.07 -1.53 7.16
C LEU A 171 -11.84 -0.36 8.10
N ILE A 172 -11.44 0.81 7.59
CA ILE A 172 -11.16 2.00 8.41
C ILE A 172 -12.38 2.36 9.28
N PRO A 173 -13.56 2.71 8.74
CA PRO A 173 -14.71 3.07 9.56
C PRO A 173 -15.18 1.90 10.44
N SER A 174 -15.00 0.66 9.99
CA SER A 174 -15.37 -0.52 10.78
C SER A 174 -14.46 -0.70 12.01
N MET A 175 -13.15 -0.52 11.85
CA MET A 175 -12.17 -0.64 12.94
C MET A 175 -12.28 0.52 13.92
N ARG A 176 -12.51 1.74 13.43
CA ARG A 176 -12.71 2.91 14.31
C ARG A 176 -13.81 2.66 15.34
N LYS A 177 -14.93 2.05 14.95
CA LYS A 177 -16.01 1.71 15.89
C LYS A 177 -15.51 0.83 17.05
N VAL A 178 -14.78 -0.22 16.73
CA VAL A 178 -14.23 -1.16 17.73
C VAL A 178 -13.19 -0.47 18.61
N ILE A 179 -12.33 0.38 18.04
CA ILE A 179 -11.34 1.14 18.81
C ILE A 179 -12.03 2.14 19.76
N GLN A 180 -13.07 2.83 19.31
CA GLN A 180 -13.84 3.75 20.13
C GLN A 180 -14.62 3.05 21.26
N GLU A 181 -14.99 1.78 21.09
CA GLU A 181 -15.50 0.95 22.19
C GLU A 181 -14.41 0.67 23.23
N ARG A 182 -13.18 0.35 22.79
CA ARG A 182 -12.03 0.18 23.70
C ARG A 182 -11.69 1.44 24.48
N VAL A 183 -11.71 2.60 23.83
CA VAL A 183 -11.52 3.91 24.48
C VAL A 183 -12.50 4.11 25.65
N LYS A 184 -13.74 3.62 25.53
CA LYS A 184 -14.76 3.72 26.59
C LYS A 184 -14.57 2.68 27.69
N MET A 185 -14.14 1.47 27.34
CA MET A 185 -13.96 0.37 28.30
C MET A 185 -12.68 0.49 29.11
N GLU A 186 -11.64 1.16 28.57
CA GLU A 186 -10.32 1.29 29.19
C GLU A 186 -9.90 2.76 29.31
N PRO A 187 -10.50 3.55 30.23
CA PRO A 187 -10.23 4.97 30.37
C PRO A 187 -8.75 5.31 30.61
N GLU A 188 -8.01 4.44 31.32
CA GLU A 188 -6.58 4.62 31.60
C GLU A 188 -5.71 4.58 30.34
N SER A 189 -6.14 3.83 29.32
CA SER A 189 -5.44 3.64 28.04
C SER A 189 -6.11 4.39 26.88
N ALA A 190 -7.17 5.15 27.15
CA ALA A 190 -7.99 5.85 26.16
C ALA A 190 -7.17 6.70 25.18
N THR A 191 -6.17 7.42 25.67
CA THR A 191 -5.28 8.25 24.82
C THR A 191 -4.49 7.40 23.83
N LEU A 192 -4.02 6.22 24.24
CA LEU A 192 -3.23 5.32 23.39
C LEU A 192 -4.11 4.63 22.34
N TRP A 193 -5.31 4.19 22.73
CA TRP A 193 -6.32 3.69 21.79
C TRP A 193 -6.71 4.73 20.75
N ASN A 194 -6.83 6.01 21.15
CA ASN A 194 -7.05 7.10 20.21
C ASN A 194 -5.89 7.29 19.22
N TRP A 195 -4.64 6.98 19.59
CA TRP A 195 -3.55 6.97 18.61
C TRP A 195 -3.67 5.82 17.62
N PHE A 196 -4.05 4.62 18.05
CA PHE A 196 -4.35 3.54 17.10
C PHE A 196 -5.49 3.92 16.14
N ASP A 197 -6.52 4.63 16.61
CA ASP A 197 -7.60 5.15 15.75
C ASP A 197 -7.07 6.14 14.69
N ARG A 198 -6.17 7.04 15.09
CA ARG A 198 -5.52 8.01 14.19
C ARG A 198 -4.67 7.31 13.13
N TRP A 199 -3.92 6.28 13.53
CA TRP A 199 -2.99 5.54 12.67
C TRP A 199 -3.64 4.40 11.87
N ILE A 200 -4.95 4.17 12.04
CA ILE A 200 -5.60 2.94 11.56
C ILE A 200 -5.45 2.69 10.07
N SER A 201 -5.39 3.75 9.23
CA SER A 201 -5.19 3.58 7.79
C SER A 201 -3.82 3.02 7.44
N GLU A 202 -2.77 3.45 8.14
CA GLU A 202 -1.39 2.97 7.96
C GLU A 202 -1.24 1.55 8.51
N ILE A 203 -1.82 1.32 9.69
CA ILE A 203 -1.80 0.03 10.37
C ILE A 203 -2.46 -1.06 9.50
N LEU A 204 -3.62 -0.76 8.90
CA LEU A 204 -4.31 -1.71 8.01
C LEU A 204 -3.50 -2.02 6.76
N SER A 205 -2.78 -1.04 6.21
CA SER A 205 -1.88 -1.24 5.06
C SER A 205 -0.65 -2.09 5.41
N ASP A 206 -0.05 -1.85 6.57
CA ASP A 206 1.05 -2.68 7.08
C ASP A 206 0.58 -4.12 7.33
N PHE A 207 -0.58 -4.30 7.96
CA PHE A 207 -1.19 -5.62 8.14
C PHE A 207 -1.39 -6.33 6.80
N TRP A 208 -1.94 -5.63 5.80
CA TRP A 208 -2.15 -6.18 4.45
C TRP A 208 -0.84 -6.66 3.83
N SER A 209 0.23 -5.86 3.97
CA SER A 209 1.58 -6.20 3.50
C SER A 209 2.11 -7.45 4.20
N VAL A 210 2.04 -7.52 5.53
CA VAL A 210 2.47 -8.69 6.30
C VAL A 210 1.66 -9.93 5.90
N ALA A 211 0.34 -9.84 5.80
CA ALA A 211 -0.52 -10.98 5.44
C ALA A 211 -0.25 -11.51 4.02
N MET A 212 0.22 -10.67 3.10
CA MET A 212 0.48 -11.02 1.71
C MET A 212 1.91 -11.51 1.44
N ILE A 213 2.92 -10.98 2.12
CA ILE A 213 4.34 -11.31 1.83
C ILE A 213 5.17 -11.70 3.06
N GLY A 214 4.54 -11.87 4.22
CA GLY A 214 5.16 -12.38 5.45
C GLY A 214 6.30 -11.50 5.94
N ILE A 215 7.39 -12.13 6.39
CA ILE A 215 8.58 -11.44 6.94
C ILE A 215 9.25 -10.48 5.95
N GLY A 216 9.05 -10.67 4.64
CA GLY A 216 9.50 -9.73 3.62
C GLY A 216 8.90 -8.34 3.79
N SER A 217 7.66 -8.24 4.29
CA SER A 217 7.01 -6.96 4.61
C SER A 217 7.75 -6.22 5.72
N THR A 218 7.94 -6.88 6.87
CA THR A 218 8.55 -6.28 8.06
C THR A 218 10.02 -5.92 7.85
N THR A 219 10.80 -6.81 7.23
CA THR A 219 12.21 -6.50 6.87
C THR A 219 12.30 -5.38 5.83
N GLY A 220 11.35 -5.31 4.89
CA GLY A 220 11.23 -4.19 3.96
C GLY A 220 10.90 -2.88 4.67
N LEU A 221 9.98 -2.91 5.64
CA LEU A 221 9.63 -1.75 6.46
C LEU A 221 10.83 -1.25 7.27
N MET A 222 11.61 -2.16 7.89
CA MET A 222 12.85 -1.80 8.59
C MET A 222 13.79 -0.98 7.69
N ASN A 223 14.00 -1.41 6.44
CA ASN A 223 14.86 -0.67 5.51
C ASN A 223 14.35 0.75 5.17
N VAL A 224 13.03 0.99 5.28
CA VAL A 224 12.43 2.31 5.05
C VAL A 224 12.57 3.20 6.27
N VAL A 225 12.39 2.64 7.47
CA VAL A 225 12.23 3.41 8.71
C VAL A 225 13.46 3.37 9.61
N SER A 226 14.54 2.70 9.20
CA SER A 226 15.86 2.79 9.84
C SER A 226 16.52 4.14 9.58
N VAL A 227 16.05 5.16 10.29
CA VAL A 227 16.52 6.56 10.25
C VAL A 227 17.15 6.96 11.59
N PRO A 228 17.78 8.15 11.74
CA PRO A 228 18.31 8.59 13.03
C PRO A 228 17.27 8.49 14.17
N SER A 229 17.73 8.12 15.38
CA SER A 229 16.86 7.81 16.53
C SER A 229 15.85 8.91 16.85
N TYR A 230 16.23 10.18 16.68
CA TYR A 230 15.33 11.33 16.83
C TYR A 230 14.03 11.17 16.02
N PHE A 231 14.13 10.72 14.76
CA PHE A 231 12.97 10.51 13.88
C PHE A 231 12.21 9.22 14.22
N VAL A 232 12.92 8.18 14.68
CA VAL A 232 12.30 6.90 15.08
C VAL A 232 11.35 7.05 16.26
N PHE A 233 11.70 7.94 17.21
CA PHE A 233 10.90 8.24 18.40
C PHE A 233 10.10 9.55 18.27
N ARG A 234 9.98 10.10 17.06
CA ARG A 234 9.22 11.32 16.83
C ARG A 234 7.73 11.02 16.89
N LEU A 235 7.12 11.34 18.03
CA LEU A 235 5.68 11.29 18.23
C LEU A 235 5.08 12.68 18.00
N LYS A 236 4.13 12.78 17.09
CA LYS A 236 3.34 13.98 16.82
C LYS A 236 1.86 13.61 16.94
N PRO A 237 1.05 14.36 17.71
CA PRO A 237 -0.37 14.03 17.89
C PRO A 237 -1.12 13.94 16.56
N ASP A 238 -0.88 14.86 15.63
CA ASP A 238 -1.68 14.98 14.40
C ASP A 238 -1.09 14.24 13.19
N ASP A 239 -0.02 13.47 13.40
CA ASP A 239 0.57 12.67 12.33
C ASP A 239 -0.27 11.39 12.11
N PRO A 240 -0.77 11.16 10.89
CA PRO A 240 -1.51 9.93 10.59
C PRO A 240 -0.60 8.69 10.58
N HIS A 241 0.73 8.86 10.63
CA HIS A 241 1.66 7.75 10.66
C HIS A 241 2.08 7.39 12.09
N PRO A 242 2.05 6.08 12.44
CA PRO A 242 2.65 5.64 13.69
C PRO A 242 4.17 5.89 13.64
N PRO A 243 4.78 6.35 14.76
CA PRO A 243 6.23 6.50 14.83
C PRO A 243 6.94 5.20 14.43
N PRO A 244 8.09 5.26 13.73
CA PRO A 244 8.81 4.08 13.27
C PRO A 244 8.98 2.98 14.32
N TRP A 245 9.27 3.37 15.57
CA TRP A 245 9.50 2.40 16.64
C TRP A 245 8.27 1.51 16.88
N ILE A 246 7.09 2.10 17.05
CA ILE A 246 5.85 1.35 17.31
C ILE A 246 5.26 0.73 16.04
N ARG A 247 5.47 1.37 14.88
CA ARG A 247 5.06 0.82 13.58
C ARG A 247 5.68 -0.54 13.32
N LEU A 248 6.97 -0.70 13.63
CA LEU A 248 7.63 -1.99 13.48
C LEU A 248 7.14 -3.02 14.50
N ARG A 249 6.86 -2.61 15.74
CA ARG A 249 6.26 -3.50 16.76
C ARG A 249 4.93 -4.07 16.32
N LEU A 250 4.06 -3.24 15.74
CA LEU A 250 2.79 -3.67 15.15
C LEU A 250 3.02 -4.68 14.00
N SER A 251 3.93 -4.38 13.06
CA SER A 251 4.26 -5.28 11.96
C SER A 251 4.75 -6.65 12.45
N ILE A 252 5.61 -6.68 13.47
CA ILE A 252 6.11 -7.91 14.11
C ILE A 252 4.96 -8.67 14.78
N ALA A 253 4.07 -7.99 15.50
CA ALA A 253 2.93 -8.62 16.17
C ALA A 253 1.94 -9.24 15.18
N PHE A 254 1.61 -8.55 14.08
CA PHE A 254 0.81 -9.14 13.00
C PHE A 254 1.48 -10.39 12.43
N GLY A 255 2.79 -10.32 12.21
CA GLY A 255 3.58 -11.45 11.74
C GLY A 255 3.51 -12.63 12.68
N ALA A 256 3.70 -12.40 13.99
CA ALA A 256 3.68 -13.43 15.01
C ALA A 256 2.31 -14.12 15.12
N VAL A 257 1.22 -13.36 15.01
CA VAL A 257 -0.15 -13.92 15.06
C VAL A 257 -0.50 -14.69 13.79
N LEU A 258 -0.14 -14.19 12.60
CA LEU A 258 -0.47 -14.84 11.32
C LEU A 258 0.45 -16.01 10.98
N PHE A 259 1.72 -15.93 11.39
CA PHE A 259 2.80 -16.84 10.97
C PHE A 259 3.70 -17.22 12.15
N PRO A 260 3.21 -17.99 13.15
CA PRO A 260 4.00 -18.32 14.35
C PRO A 260 5.38 -18.92 14.03
N ASP A 261 6.46 -18.22 14.38
CA ASP A 261 7.85 -18.61 14.14
C ASP A 261 8.81 -17.71 14.96
N GLN A 262 9.94 -18.23 15.42
CA GLN A 262 10.94 -17.50 16.22
C GLN A 262 11.55 -16.29 15.49
N GLN A 263 11.40 -16.19 14.16
CA GLN A 263 11.85 -15.04 13.37
C GLN A 263 11.33 -13.69 13.87
N TRP A 264 10.10 -13.65 14.39
CA TRP A 264 9.48 -12.41 14.83
C TRP A 264 10.15 -11.87 16.10
N GLU A 265 10.47 -12.76 17.04
CA GLU A 265 11.22 -12.41 18.24
C GLU A 265 12.67 -12.01 17.91
N ARG A 266 13.30 -12.68 16.94
CA ARG A 266 14.62 -12.27 16.44
C ARG A 266 14.61 -10.85 15.85
N LEU A 267 13.57 -10.48 15.10
CA LEU A 267 13.41 -9.13 14.58
C LEU A 267 13.12 -8.12 15.69
N ARG A 268 12.31 -8.49 16.69
CA ARG A 268 12.05 -7.67 17.88
C ARG A 268 13.35 -7.29 18.58
N GLN A 269 14.18 -8.29 18.89
CA GLN A 269 15.48 -8.11 19.53
C GLN A 269 16.49 -7.34 18.68
N LEU A 270 16.47 -7.53 17.35
CA LEU A 270 17.29 -6.71 16.45
C LEU A 270 16.86 -5.24 16.52
N TRP A 271 15.56 -4.97 16.46
CA TRP A 271 15.04 -3.61 16.54
C TRP A 271 15.37 -2.92 17.86
N ASP A 272 15.25 -3.64 18.98
CA ASP A 272 15.61 -3.11 20.31
C ASP A 272 17.10 -2.78 20.43
N ARG A 273 17.98 -3.53 19.76
CA ARG A 273 19.41 -3.22 19.71
C ARG A 273 19.73 -2.02 18.83
N LEU A 274 19.04 -1.87 17.69
CA LEU A 274 19.22 -0.74 16.79
C LEU A 274 18.64 0.56 17.37
N TYR A 275 17.50 0.46 18.06
CA TYR A 275 16.78 1.58 18.66
C TYR A 275 16.38 1.27 20.10
N PRO A 276 17.35 1.27 21.05
CA PRO A 276 17.06 1.11 22.46
C PRO A 276 16.06 2.17 22.93
N ILE A 277 15.00 1.74 23.60
CA ILE A 277 13.90 2.65 24.00
C ILE A 277 14.38 3.87 24.80
N LYS A 278 15.44 3.70 25.59
CA LYS A 278 16.09 4.78 26.37
C LYS A 278 16.51 5.99 25.53
N LEU A 279 16.75 5.82 24.23
CA LEU A 279 17.08 6.92 23.31
C LEU A 279 15.89 7.87 23.06
N ALA A 280 14.66 7.48 23.41
CA ALA A 280 13.48 8.34 23.29
C ALA A 280 13.43 9.44 24.37
N GLY A 281 14.20 9.31 25.45
CA GLY A 281 14.04 10.09 26.68
C GLY A 281 13.00 9.49 27.63
N PRO A 282 13.01 9.83 28.93
CA PRO A 282 12.28 9.11 29.97
C PRO A 282 10.76 9.15 29.79
N GLU A 283 10.21 10.31 29.44
CA GLU A 283 8.76 10.48 29.24
C GLU A 283 8.25 9.66 28.05
N LYS A 284 8.86 9.83 26.87
CA LYS A 284 8.49 9.08 25.66
C LYS A 284 8.73 7.59 25.82
N SER A 285 9.76 7.18 26.57
CA SER A 285 10.02 5.76 26.83
C SER A 285 8.84 5.09 27.53
N ARG A 286 8.27 5.74 28.56
CA ARG A 286 7.08 5.22 29.26
C ARG A 286 5.87 5.09 28.33
N ILE A 287 5.65 6.12 27.50
CA ILE A 287 4.58 6.13 26.50
C ILE A 287 4.74 4.97 25.50
N PHE A 288 5.93 4.80 24.92
CA PHE A 288 6.19 3.72 23.96
C PHE A 288 6.11 2.34 24.60
N GLN A 289 6.55 2.18 25.85
CA GLN A 289 6.41 0.93 26.59
C GLN A 289 4.93 0.58 26.82
N HIS A 290 4.10 1.55 27.20
CA HIS A 290 2.67 1.32 27.38
C HIS A 290 1.98 1.02 26.04
N LEU A 291 2.35 1.71 24.95
CA LEU A 291 1.91 1.34 23.60
C LEU A 291 2.31 -0.10 23.23
N ASP A 292 3.57 -0.50 23.47
CA ASP A 292 4.08 -1.86 23.15
C ASP A 292 3.33 -2.94 23.95
N GLN A 293 2.87 -2.63 25.16
CA GLN A 293 2.04 -3.54 25.96
C GLN A 293 0.64 -3.76 25.35
N LEU A 294 0.07 -2.75 24.69
CA LEU A 294 -1.23 -2.84 24.01
C LEU A 294 -1.14 -3.47 22.61
N VAL A 295 0.05 -3.55 22.02
CA VAL A 295 0.25 -4.08 20.66
C VAL A 295 -0.27 -5.51 20.47
N PRO A 296 -0.01 -6.49 21.36
CA PRO A 296 -0.52 -7.85 21.20
C PRO A 296 -2.04 -7.91 21.16
N GLU A 297 -2.70 -7.18 22.06
CA GLU A 297 -4.16 -7.10 22.11
C GLU A 297 -4.73 -6.43 20.86
N PHE A 298 -4.16 -5.30 20.44
CA PHE A 298 -4.56 -4.61 19.23
C PHE A 298 -4.40 -5.51 17.99
N ALA A 299 -3.31 -6.28 17.91
CA ALA A 299 -3.06 -7.20 16.82
C ALA A 299 -4.08 -8.34 16.78
N ASP A 300 -4.42 -8.93 17.91
CA ASP A 300 -5.46 -9.97 17.99
C ASP A 300 -6.84 -9.42 17.55
N LEU A 301 -7.19 -8.23 18.05
CA LEU A 301 -8.42 -7.52 17.70
C LEU A 301 -8.53 -7.31 16.18
N LEU A 302 -7.46 -6.83 15.54
CA LEU A 302 -7.45 -6.59 14.09
C LEU A 302 -7.51 -7.90 13.29
N VAL A 303 -6.73 -8.91 13.66
CA VAL A 303 -6.67 -10.21 12.99
C VAL A 303 -8.03 -10.92 13.02
N ASN A 304 -8.71 -10.86 14.16
CA ASN A 304 -10.01 -11.49 14.38
C ASN A 304 -11.19 -10.59 14.01
N HIS A 305 -10.95 -9.36 13.56
CA HIS A 305 -12.00 -8.41 13.19
C HIS A 305 -12.93 -8.95 12.10
N ARG A 306 -14.23 -8.74 12.27
CA ARG A 306 -15.28 -9.19 11.34
C ARG A 306 -16.02 -7.99 10.75
N PRO A 307 -15.44 -7.29 9.76
CA PRO A 307 -16.11 -6.18 9.12
C PRO A 307 -17.37 -6.67 8.35
N PRO A 308 -18.43 -5.85 8.24
CA PRO A 308 -19.67 -6.25 7.56
C PRO A 308 -19.46 -6.73 6.12
N SER A 309 -18.50 -6.13 5.40
CA SER A 309 -18.13 -6.48 4.02
C SER A 309 -17.64 -7.92 3.85
N LEU A 310 -17.14 -8.56 4.91
CA LEU A 310 -16.65 -9.94 4.88
C LEU A 310 -17.70 -10.99 5.27
N LYS A 311 -18.98 -10.58 5.44
CA LYS A 311 -20.11 -11.50 5.65
C LYS A 311 -19.89 -12.48 6.80
N GLY A 312 -19.41 -11.96 7.93
CA GLY A 312 -19.16 -12.75 9.13
C GLY A 312 -17.82 -13.49 9.17
N LYS A 313 -16.95 -13.36 8.16
CA LYS A 313 -15.57 -13.88 8.22
C LYS A 313 -14.62 -12.95 8.98
N MET A 314 -13.66 -13.54 9.70
CA MET A 314 -12.54 -12.80 10.28
C MET A 314 -11.62 -12.30 9.18
N LEU A 315 -10.94 -11.18 9.45
CA LEU A 315 -10.02 -10.58 8.50
C LEU A 315 -8.91 -11.56 8.10
N ARG A 316 -8.32 -12.32 9.03
CA ARG A 316 -7.31 -13.34 8.67
C ARG A 316 -7.78 -14.44 7.71
N GLU A 317 -9.06 -14.80 7.74
CA GLU A 317 -9.60 -15.92 6.94
C GLU A 317 -9.57 -15.63 5.43
N VAL A 318 -9.65 -14.35 5.07
CA VAL A 318 -9.70 -13.93 3.66
C VAL A 318 -8.32 -13.75 3.05
N PHE A 319 -7.28 -13.72 3.89
CA PHE A 319 -5.90 -13.73 3.43
C PHE A 319 -5.39 -15.15 3.21
N PRO A 320 -4.44 -15.34 2.27
CA PRO A 320 -3.88 -16.64 1.97
C PRO A 320 -2.73 -17.05 2.93
N VAL A 321 -3.01 -16.95 4.23
CA VAL A 321 -2.08 -17.17 5.36
C VAL A 321 -1.53 -18.61 5.41
N GLU A 322 -2.40 -19.60 5.22
CA GLU A 322 -2.06 -21.02 5.25
C GLU A 322 -0.96 -21.40 4.23
N TYR A 323 -0.98 -20.77 3.06
CA TYR A 323 0.00 -21.02 1.99
C TYR A 323 1.33 -20.29 2.22
N ARG A 324 1.37 -19.39 3.21
CA ARG A 324 2.50 -18.48 3.51
C ARG A 324 3.17 -18.78 4.84
N GLN A 325 2.89 -19.94 5.43
CA GLN A 325 3.57 -20.35 6.65
C GLN A 325 5.10 -20.44 6.45
N PRO A 326 5.94 -19.97 7.38
CA PRO A 326 7.39 -19.88 7.19
C PRO A 326 8.04 -21.21 6.78
N LYS A 327 7.64 -22.33 7.40
CA LYS A 327 8.08 -23.68 7.02
C LYS A 327 7.80 -24.00 5.54
N ARG A 328 6.60 -23.66 5.06
CA ARG A 328 6.19 -23.88 3.66
C ARG A 328 6.96 -22.98 2.70
N LEU A 329 7.17 -21.71 3.06
CA LEU A 329 7.96 -20.76 2.26
C LEU A 329 9.42 -21.23 2.11
N ARG A 330 10.03 -21.72 3.19
CA ARG A 330 11.38 -22.31 3.17
C ARG A 330 11.44 -23.55 2.26
N GLN A 331 10.46 -24.44 2.36
CA GLN A 331 10.36 -25.63 1.50
C GLN A 331 10.21 -25.27 0.02
N LEU A 332 9.33 -24.30 -0.31
CA LEU A 332 9.18 -23.80 -1.68
C LEU A 332 10.50 -23.24 -2.22
N TYR A 333 11.19 -22.44 -1.42
CA TYR A 333 12.47 -21.88 -1.84
C TYR A 333 13.53 -22.97 -2.09
N GLN A 334 13.63 -23.96 -1.21
CA GLN A 334 14.53 -25.11 -1.38
C GLN A 334 14.23 -25.89 -2.67
N GLN A 335 12.96 -26.06 -3.02
CA GLN A 335 12.56 -26.68 -4.29
C GLN A 335 13.00 -25.83 -5.49
N TRP A 336 12.81 -24.51 -5.43
CA TRP A 336 13.22 -23.60 -6.51
C TRP A 336 14.72 -23.45 -6.67
N VAL A 337 15.50 -23.71 -5.61
CA VAL A 337 16.97 -23.82 -5.74
C VAL A 337 17.34 -25.00 -6.64
N LYS A 338 16.63 -26.13 -6.53
CA LYS A 338 16.84 -27.31 -7.37
C LYS A 338 16.31 -27.09 -8.79
N ASN A 339 15.15 -26.46 -8.93
CA ASN A 339 14.55 -26.14 -10.22
C ASN A 339 13.99 -24.70 -10.27
N PRO A 340 14.80 -23.71 -10.67
CA PRO A 340 14.38 -22.30 -10.67
C PRO A 340 13.19 -21.99 -11.59
N ARG A 341 12.93 -22.84 -12.59
CA ARG A 341 11.80 -22.63 -13.51
C ARG A 341 10.45 -22.81 -12.82
N ASP A 342 10.39 -23.55 -11.71
CA ASP A 342 9.13 -23.80 -11.00
C ASP A 342 8.53 -22.54 -10.37
N MET A 343 9.33 -21.50 -10.09
CA MET A 343 8.83 -20.18 -9.64
C MET A 343 7.77 -19.61 -10.60
N LYS A 344 7.88 -19.89 -11.89
CA LYS A 344 6.97 -19.42 -12.96
C LYS A 344 5.55 -19.96 -12.86
N ARG A 345 5.34 -21.02 -12.07
CA ARG A 345 4.03 -21.66 -11.85
C ARG A 345 3.24 -20.99 -10.71
N TYR A 346 3.90 -20.15 -9.91
CA TYR A 346 3.31 -19.56 -8.72
C TYR A 346 2.89 -18.10 -8.95
N ARG A 347 1.91 -17.67 -8.15
CA ARG A 347 1.44 -16.29 -8.12
C ARG A 347 2.55 -15.33 -7.62
N PRO A 348 2.59 -14.07 -8.06
CA PRO A 348 3.64 -13.13 -7.65
C PRO A 348 3.86 -13.03 -6.15
N SER A 349 2.81 -12.82 -5.36
CA SER A 349 2.93 -12.58 -3.92
C SER A 349 3.55 -13.74 -3.15
N ILE A 350 3.28 -15.00 -3.55
CA ILE A 350 3.92 -16.17 -2.90
C ILE A 350 5.39 -16.30 -3.28
N VAL A 351 5.78 -15.91 -4.51
CA VAL A 351 7.19 -15.87 -4.93
C VAL A 351 7.95 -14.80 -4.14
N PHE A 352 7.36 -13.60 -3.99
CA PHE A 352 7.92 -12.55 -3.14
C PHE A 352 7.99 -12.97 -1.67
N ALA A 353 6.96 -13.63 -1.14
CA ALA A 353 6.97 -14.15 0.24
C ALA A 353 8.10 -15.16 0.47
N ALA A 354 8.27 -16.13 -0.43
CA ALA A 354 9.29 -17.17 -0.29
C ALA A 354 10.72 -16.65 -0.50
N ILE A 355 10.92 -15.73 -1.46
CA ILE A 355 12.21 -15.05 -1.64
C ILE A 355 12.52 -14.16 -0.43
N GLY A 356 11.52 -13.44 0.10
CA GLY A 356 11.65 -12.63 1.32
C GLY A 356 12.00 -13.47 2.54
N GLN A 357 11.36 -14.64 2.70
CA GLN A 357 11.70 -15.60 3.74
C GLN A 357 13.15 -16.09 3.60
N ALA A 358 13.57 -16.48 2.39
CA ALA A 358 14.94 -16.93 2.14
C ALA A 358 15.98 -15.82 2.40
N ARG A 359 15.62 -14.55 2.12
CA ARG A 359 16.47 -13.39 2.43
C ARG A 359 16.57 -13.16 3.93
N ALA A 360 15.46 -13.24 4.67
CA ALA A 360 15.42 -13.10 6.12
C ALA A 360 16.17 -14.23 6.84
N ASP A 361 16.09 -15.46 6.32
CA ASP A 361 16.86 -16.62 6.80
C ASP A 361 18.34 -16.58 6.36
N GLN A 362 18.77 -15.52 5.67
CA GLN A 362 20.14 -15.31 5.16
C GLN A 362 20.64 -16.40 4.20
N VAL A 363 19.72 -17.16 3.60
CA VAL A 363 20.01 -18.21 2.59
C VAL A 363 20.42 -17.60 1.25
N ILE A 364 20.01 -16.34 0.98
CA ILE A 364 20.39 -15.59 -0.21
C ILE A 364 20.92 -14.20 0.08
N SER A 365 21.85 -13.77 -0.77
CA SER A 365 22.35 -12.40 -0.80
C SER A 365 21.36 -11.44 -1.48
N PRO A 366 21.42 -10.13 -1.18
CA PRO A 366 20.63 -9.10 -1.87
C PRO A 366 20.79 -9.15 -3.40
N ARG A 367 21.99 -9.46 -3.90
CA ARG A 367 22.27 -9.55 -5.34
C ARG A 367 21.49 -10.71 -5.98
N ARG A 368 21.42 -11.86 -5.30
CA ARG A 368 20.70 -13.04 -5.80
C ARG A 368 19.18 -12.83 -5.71
N GLU A 369 18.71 -12.24 -4.62
CA GLU A 369 17.33 -11.81 -4.46
C GLU A 369 16.88 -10.90 -5.61
N ASN A 370 17.62 -9.81 -5.87
CA ASN A 370 17.32 -8.85 -6.93
C ASN A 370 17.27 -9.53 -8.31
N ARG A 371 18.21 -10.44 -8.60
CA ARG A 371 18.23 -11.20 -9.86
C ARG A 371 16.97 -12.06 -10.02
N HIS A 372 16.59 -12.80 -8.99
CA HIS A 372 15.38 -13.64 -9.03
C HIS A 372 14.12 -12.79 -9.26
N LEU A 373 13.98 -11.69 -8.53
CA LEU A 373 12.82 -10.80 -8.65
C LEU A 373 12.76 -10.11 -10.03
N ARG A 374 13.91 -9.64 -10.57
CA ARG A 374 14.00 -9.09 -11.95
C ARG A 374 13.47 -10.06 -12.99
N ASN A 375 13.94 -11.31 -12.92
CA ASN A 375 13.55 -12.34 -13.88
C ASN A 375 12.07 -12.66 -13.78
N MET A 376 11.53 -12.71 -12.57
CA MET A 376 10.11 -13.00 -12.34
C MET A 376 9.19 -11.85 -12.76
N LEU A 377 9.54 -10.59 -12.44
CA LEU A 377 8.83 -9.41 -12.92
C LEU A 377 8.78 -9.38 -14.45
N THR A 378 9.91 -9.64 -15.10
CA THR A 378 10.00 -9.73 -16.56
C THR A 378 9.11 -10.83 -17.12
N TYR A 379 9.12 -12.01 -16.49
CA TYR A 379 8.28 -13.13 -16.90
C TYR A 379 6.79 -12.83 -16.76
N TRP A 380 6.34 -12.25 -15.66
CA TRP A 380 4.92 -11.93 -15.46
C TRP A 380 4.44 -10.83 -16.41
N ALA A 381 5.30 -9.85 -16.69
CA ALA A 381 5.02 -8.82 -17.69
C ALA A 381 4.80 -9.44 -19.08
N LEU A 382 5.68 -10.35 -19.52
CA LEU A 382 5.52 -11.09 -20.78
C LEU A 382 4.26 -11.96 -20.79
N LYS A 383 4.03 -12.73 -19.72
CA LYS A 383 2.87 -13.62 -19.59
C LYS A 383 1.53 -12.88 -19.62
N ARG A 384 1.49 -11.60 -19.25
CA ARG A 384 0.25 -10.79 -19.28
C ARG A 384 -0.21 -10.48 -20.70
N VAL A 385 0.71 -10.54 -21.67
CA VAL A 385 0.49 -10.08 -23.06
C VAL A 385 0.37 -11.25 -24.02
N LEU A 386 0.99 -12.38 -23.69
CA LEU A 386 0.74 -13.70 -24.30
C LEU A 386 -0.61 -14.26 -23.82
#